data_AF-A0A8U0A4S3-F1
#
_entry.id   AF-A0A8U0A4S3-F1
#
_cell.length_a   1.000
_cell.length_b   1.000
_cell.length_c   1.000
_cell.angle_alpha   90.00
_cell.angle_beta   90.00
_cell.angle_gamma   90.00
#
_symmetry.space_group_name_H-M   'P 1'
#
loop_
_entity.id
_entity.type
_entity.pdbx_description
1 polymer ?
#
loop_
_entity_poly.entity_id
_entity_poly.type
_entity_poly.pdbx_seq_one_letter_code
_entity_poly.pdbx_strand_id
1 'polypeptide(L)'
;MSSQVGDRVGGLPTFAALDCYAVLEQERQGASIQIDESYFRGQLKAIDAIDSVDLRKRREIITQSYDLINNINVDIESFTEDNLQTASRRLRQILQQMPEVQYLKHNFPGTCFIVPEWLRTQGRIRYGARIYFFREDSSPDPEEIIQRNIETIMSDKQNGFEQYQGRLHGYPDCCIDYFSSYDRRQDVAPELDAIEPLTDAINDDAIRGDSNASTSIEEFFDGIFEYPDTYAFFAREFYPQPGCNQARQQGISIYDLLYDRYPETLVNDFFRINVSWSYRVAQNVSSPNESSSRPSPGSFGREHILFYLPLSSIFALPKYSDEDEH
;
A
#
# COMPACT_ATOMS: atom_id res chain seq x y z
N MET A 1 9.51 -28.84 8.85
CA MET A 1 9.42 -28.69 7.38
C MET A 1 8.92 -27.29 6.96
N SER A 2 9.22 -26.20 7.70
CA SER A 2 8.67 -24.86 7.45
C SER A 2 9.68 -23.80 6.94
N SER A 3 10.84 -24.21 6.42
CA SER A 3 11.90 -23.28 6.01
C SER A 3 11.81 -22.79 4.55
N GLN A 4 10.75 -23.08 3.80
CA GLN A 4 10.66 -22.77 2.36
C GLN A 4 9.62 -21.71 1.96
N VAL A 5 8.84 -21.16 2.90
CA VAL A 5 7.78 -20.17 2.56
C VAL A 5 8.26 -18.72 2.74
N GLY A 6 9.04 -18.41 3.78
CA GLY A 6 9.52 -17.03 3.98
C GLY A 6 10.56 -16.54 2.96
N ASP A 7 11.13 -17.44 2.14
CA ASP A 7 11.97 -17.06 1.00
C ASP A 7 11.16 -16.53 -0.20
N ARG A 8 9.84 -16.80 -0.25
CA ARG A 8 9.07 -16.61 -1.49
C ARG A 8 8.67 -15.18 -1.78
N VAL A 9 8.59 -14.33 -0.75
CA VAL A 9 8.26 -12.89 -0.87
C VAL A 9 9.43 -11.99 -0.48
N GLY A 10 10.58 -12.57 -0.14
CA GLY A 10 11.75 -11.84 0.39
C GLY A 10 12.28 -10.75 -0.54
N GLY A 11 12.15 -10.93 -1.86
CA GLY A 11 12.57 -9.93 -2.84
C GLY A 11 11.59 -8.75 -3.01
N LEU A 12 10.36 -8.85 -2.50
CA LEU A 12 9.37 -7.78 -2.57
C LEU A 12 9.70 -6.67 -1.55
N PRO A 13 9.31 -5.41 -1.83
CA PRO A 13 9.36 -4.34 -0.84
C PRO A 13 8.65 -4.80 0.45
N THR A 14 9.22 -4.53 1.61
CA THR A 14 8.79 -5.12 2.90
C THR A 14 7.31 -4.93 3.17
N PHE A 15 6.76 -3.72 2.95
CA PHE A 15 5.32 -3.49 3.09
C PHE A 15 4.48 -4.43 2.22
N ALA A 16 4.95 -4.72 1.00
CA ALA A 16 4.24 -5.54 0.05
C ALA A 16 4.47 -7.01 0.32
N ALA A 17 5.66 -7.37 0.81
CA ALA A 17 5.98 -8.73 1.21
C ALA A 17 5.05 -9.20 2.34
N LEU A 18 4.80 -8.37 3.35
CA LEU A 18 3.90 -8.69 4.46
C LEU A 18 2.43 -8.75 4.01
N ASP A 19 1.98 -7.78 3.20
CA ASP A 19 0.65 -7.84 2.56
C ASP A 19 0.47 -9.12 1.72
N CYS A 20 1.47 -9.46 0.90
CA CYS A 20 1.45 -10.62 0.02
C CYS A 20 1.54 -11.94 0.79
N TYR A 21 2.23 -11.97 1.94
CA TYR A 21 2.28 -13.16 2.78
C TYR A 21 0.88 -13.51 3.31
N ALA A 22 0.12 -12.51 3.78
CA ALA A 22 -1.28 -12.71 4.17
C ALA A 22 -2.17 -13.19 3.00
N VAL A 23 -1.87 -12.77 1.77
CA VAL A 23 -2.56 -13.30 0.57
C VAL A 23 -2.22 -14.76 0.32
N LEU A 24 -0.95 -15.17 0.43
CA LEU A 24 -0.53 -16.55 0.20
C LEU A 24 -1.11 -17.51 1.25
N GLU A 25 -1.22 -17.05 2.49
CA GLU A 25 -1.76 -17.80 3.63
C GLU A 25 -3.29 -17.66 3.78
N GLN A 26 -3.97 -17.09 2.79
CA GLN A 26 -5.44 -17.01 2.67
C GLN A 26 -6.16 -16.12 3.67
N GLU A 27 -5.46 -15.33 4.47
CA GLU A 27 -6.04 -14.29 5.34
C GLU A 27 -6.58 -13.09 4.53
N ARG A 28 -6.08 -12.92 3.30
CA ARG A 28 -6.59 -11.94 2.32
C ARG A 28 -6.79 -12.56 0.94
N GLN A 29 -7.68 -11.96 0.15
CA GLN A 29 -7.93 -12.42 -1.22
C GLN A 29 -6.90 -11.87 -2.20
N GLY A 30 -6.46 -10.63 -2.00
CA GLY A 30 -5.44 -9.99 -2.81
C GLY A 30 -4.83 -8.78 -2.14
N ALA A 31 -3.72 -8.32 -2.72
CA ALA A 31 -3.02 -7.10 -2.34
C ALA A 31 -2.62 -6.32 -3.58
N SER A 32 -2.33 -5.04 -3.42
CA SER A 32 -1.88 -4.23 -4.54
C SER A 32 -0.93 -3.11 -4.14
N ILE A 33 -0.19 -2.61 -5.11
CA ILE A 33 0.70 -1.47 -4.97
C ILE A 33 0.44 -0.55 -6.14
N GLN A 34 0.06 0.70 -5.87
CA GLN A 34 0.06 1.72 -6.91
C GLN A 34 1.49 2.19 -7.17
N ILE A 35 1.85 2.14 -8.45
CA ILE A 35 3.16 2.49 -9.01
C ILE A 35 3.08 3.92 -9.49
N ASP A 36 3.69 4.81 -8.71
CA ASP A 36 3.76 6.25 -8.95
C ASP A 36 5.16 6.79 -8.63
N GLU A 37 5.34 8.09 -8.79
CA GLU A 37 6.59 8.77 -8.46
C GLU A 37 7.01 8.57 -6.99
N SER A 38 6.05 8.54 -6.05
CA SER A 38 6.32 8.36 -4.63
C SER A 38 6.90 6.96 -4.35
N TYR A 39 6.35 5.93 -4.99
CA TYR A 39 6.84 4.56 -4.92
C TYR A 39 8.33 4.48 -5.30
N PHE A 40 8.70 5.00 -6.47
CA PHE A 40 10.08 4.95 -6.95
C PHE A 40 11.03 5.81 -6.13
N ARG A 41 10.61 7.02 -5.75
CA ARG A 41 11.43 7.89 -4.88
C ARG A 41 11.64 7.26 -3.51
N GLY A 42 10.62 6.59 -2.95
CA GLY A 42 10.73 5.88 -1.68
C GLY A 42 11.74 4.74 -1.74
N GLN A 43 11.68 3.92 -2.78
CA GLN A 43 12.66 2.86 -3.05
C GLN A 43 14.09 3.41 -3.15
N LEU A 44 14.32 4.46 -3.95
CA LEU A 44 15.65 5.05 -4.12
C LEU A 44 16.19 5.62 -2.80
N LYS A 45 15.36 6.36 -2.06
CA LYS A 45 15.72 6.90 -0.74
C LYS A 45 16.10 5.79 0.24
N ALA A 46 15.37 4.68 0.22
CA ALA A 46 15.64 3.56 1.12
C ALA A 46 16.94 2.83 0.77
N ILE A 47 17.22 2.66 -0.53
CA ILE A 47 18.49 2.11 -1.00
C ILE A 47 19.65 3.02 -0.61
N ASP A 48 19.51 4.33 -0.78
CA ASP A 48 20.55 5.32 -0.42
C ASP A 48 20.75 5.46 1.10
N ALA A 49 19.79 5.01 1.91
CA ALA A 49 19.86 5.09 3.38
C ALA A 49 20.68 3.94 4.01
N ILE A 50 21.04 2.91 3.25
CA ILE A 50 21.69 1.70 3.79
C ILE A 50 22.88 1.28 2.94
N ASP A 51 24.08 1.38 3.51
CA ASP A 51 25.33 0.94 2.89
C ASP A 51 25.68 -0.53 3.17
N SER A 52 24.99 -1.18 4.11
CA SER A 52 25.31 -2.55 4.56
C SER A 52 24.84 -3.66 3.62
N VAL A 53 24.07 -3.35 2.57
CA VAL A 53 23.47 -4.32 1.65
C VAL A 53 23.77 -3.93 0.19
N ASP A 54 24.27 -4.85 -0.64
CA ASP A 54 24.50 -4.58 -2.07
C ASP A 54 23.16 -4.54 -2.83
N LEU A 55 22.66 -3.33 -3.02
CA LEU A 55 21.39 -3.05 -3.70
C LEU A 55 21.59 -2.43 -5.09
N ARG A 56 22.78 -2.55 -5.70
CA ARG A 56 23.07 -1.92 -7.01
C ARG A 56 22.09 -2.35 -8.10
N LYS A 57 21.84 -3.67 -8.23
CA LYS A 57 20.88 -4.20 -9.22
C LYS A 57 19.46 -3.70 -8.95
N ARG A 58 19.05 -3.62 -7.68
CA ARG A 58 17.74 -3.09 -7.28
C ARG A 58 17.61 -1.62 -7.67
N ARG A 59 18.65 -0.82 -7.42
CA ARG A 59 18.73 0.60 -7.81
C ARG A 59 18.57 0.77 -9.31
N GLU A 60 19.29 -0.01 -10.11
CA GLU A 60 19.20 0.04 -11.57
C GLU A 60 17.77 -0.26 -12.06
N ILE A 61 17.12 -1.31 -11.53
CA ILE A 61 15.73 -1.66 -11.87
C ILE A 61 14.78 -0.50 -11.56
N ILE A 62 14.92 0.11 -10.38
CA ILE A 62 14.08 1.22 -9.95
C ILE A 62 14.30 2.46 -10.80
N THR A 63 15.55 2.85 -11.07
CA THR A 63 15.88 4.01 -11.90
C THR A 63 15.32 3.84 -13.32
N GLN A 64 15.55 2.70 -13.97
CA GLN A 64 15.02 2.45 -15.31
C GLN A 64 13.49 2.46 -15.36
N SER A 65 12.84 1.91 -14.32
CA SER A 65 11.38 1.88 -14.22
C SER A 65 10.79 3.28 -13.98
N TYR A 66 11.46 4.09 -13.17
CA TYR A 66 11.08 5.48 -12.92
C TYR A 66 11.25 6.36 -14.18
N ASP A 67 12.35 6.18 -14.92
CA ASP A 67 12.53 6.87 -16.19
C ASP A 67 11.46 6.45 -17.20
N LEU A 68 11.12 5.15 -17.26
CA LEU A 68 10.06 4.66 -18.14
C LEU A 68 8.71 5.32 -17.80
N ILE A 69 8.28 5.31 -16.54
CA ILE A 69 6.95 5.84 -16.18
C ILE A 69 6.82 7.34 -16.45
N ASN A 70 7.89 8.12 -16.21
CA ASN A 70 7.90 9.56 -16.44
C ASN A 70 7.88 9.94 -17.93
N ASN A 71 8.22 9.00 -18.82
CA ASN A 71 8.23 9.22 -20.26
C ASN A 71 6.97 8.68 -20.97
N ILE A 72 6.03 8.07 -20.23
CA ILE A 72 4.75 7.65 -20.79
C ILE A 72 3.87 8.90 -20.99
N ASN A 73 3.53 9.18 -22.24
CA ASN A 73 2.50 10.15 -22.59
C ASN A 73 1.32 9.41 -23.20
N VAL A 74 0.14 9.58 -22.61
CA VAL A 74 -1.09 8.99 -23.11
C VAL A 74 -1.99 10.11 -23.62
N ASP A 75 -2.23 10.11 -24.92
CA ASP A 75 -3.16 11.01 -25.57
C ASP A 75 -4.45 10.24 -25.92
N ILE A 76 -5.59 10.82 -25.57
CA ILE A 76 -6.91 10.24 -25.81
C ILE A 76 -7.68 11.21 -26.71
N GLU A 77 -7.94 10.78 -27.94
CA GLU A 77 -8.58 11.61 -28.97
C GLU A 77 -9.97 12.11 -28.55
N SER A 78 -10.75 11.26 -27.88
CA SER A 78 -12.04 11.65 -27.28
C SER A 78 -12.40 10.74 -26.12
N PHE A 79 -13.18 11.29 -25.17
CA PHE A 79 -13.62 10.54 -23.99
C PHE A 79 -14.76 9.58 -24.33
N THR A 80 -14.40 8.37 -24.74
CA THR A 80 -15.32 7.27 -25.02
C THR A 80 -14.80 5.98 -24.38
N GLU A 81 -15.68 5.03 -24.11
CA GLU A 81 -15.32 3.72 -23.57
C GLU A 81 -14.31 3.00 -24.47
N ASP A 82 -14.55 2.94 -25.78
CA ASP A 82 -13.65 2.31 -26.76
C ASP A 82 -12.24 2.91 -26.77
N ASN A 83 -12.14 4.24 -26.65
CA ASN A 83 -10.85 4.93 -26.61
C ASN A 83 -10.10 4.64 -25.32
N LEU A 84 -10.79 4.63 -24.17
CA LEU A 84 -10.19 4.26 -22.89
C LEU A 84 -9.75 2.80 -22.89
N GLN A 85 -10.53 1.87 -23.45
CA GLN A 85 -10.12 0.47 -23.58
C GLN A 85 -8.88 0.32 -24.46
N THR A 86 -8.85 1.01 -25.60
CA THR A 86 -7.71 0.97 -26.52
C THR A 86 -6.45 1.55 -25.87
N ALA A 87 -6.58 2.69 -25.19
CA ALA A 87 -5.50 3.30 -24.44
C ALA A 87 -5.02 2.41 -23.28
N SER A 88 -5.94 1.77 -22.54
CA SER A 88 -5.60 0.81 -21.47
C SER A 88 -4.80 -0.37 -21.99
N ARG A 89 -5.20 -0.99 -23.10
CA ARG A 89 -4.46 -2.12 -23.70
C ARG A 89 -3.05 -1.71 -24.07
N ARG A 90 -2.88 -0.57 -24.75
CA ARG A 90 -1.57 -0.04 -25.13
C ARG A 90 -0.71 0.30 -23.91
N LEU A 91 -1.28 0.98 -22.93
CA LEU A 91 -0.58 1.36 -21.70
C LEU A 91 -0.15 0.13 -20.91
N ARG A 92 -1.02 -0.86 -20.76
CA ARG A 92 -0.70 -2.12 -20.09
C ARG A 92 0.45 -2.86 -20.77
N GLN A 93 0.50 -2.91 -22.10
CA GLN A 93 1.61 -3.51 -22.83
C GLN A 93 2.96 -2.84 -22.50
N ILE A 94 2.98 -1.50 -22.42
CA ILE A 94 4.18 -0.73 -22.05
C ILE A 94 4.57 -1.04 -20.59
N LEU A 95 3.60 -0.95 -19.68
CA LEU A 95 3.81 -1.19 -18.25
C LEU A 95 4.31 -2.60 -17.95
N GLN A 96 3.85 -3.62 -18.68
CA GLN A 96 4.31 -5.01 -18.54
C GLN A 96 5.80 -5.20 -18.87
N GLN A 97 6.39 -4.29 -19.67
CA GLN A 97 7.82 -4.33 -19.99
C GLN A 97 8.69 -3.62 -18.95
N MET A 98 8.09 -2.98 -17.95
CA MET A 98 8.81 -2.27 -16.91
C MET A 98 9.67 -3.25 -16.08
N PRO A 99 10.97 -2.96 -15.88
CA PRO A 99 11.84 -3.82 -15.07
C PRO A 99 11.29 -4.11 -13.67
N GLU A 100 10.63 -3.13 -13.05
CA GLU A 100 9.99 -3.29 -11.75
C GLU A 100 8.88 -4.35 -11.76
N VAL A 101 8.01 -4.33 -12.77
CA VAL A 101 6.92 -5.31 -12.90
C VAL A 101 7.49 -6.71 -13.07
N GLN A 102 8.52 -6.86 -13.89
CA GLN A 102 9.20 -8.14 -14.08
C GLN A 102 9.88 -8.63 -12.80
N TYR A 103 10.52 -7.73 -12.07
CA TYR A 103 11.17 -8.02 -10.80
C TYR A 103 10.14 -8.48 -9.75
N LEU A 104 9.03 -7.76 -9.57
CA LEU A 104 7.99 -8.13 -8.61
C LEU A 104 7.31 -9.45 -8.99
N LYS A 105 7.06 -9.67 -10.29
CA LYS A 105 6.51 -10.93 -10.79
C LYS A 105 7.45 -12.12 -10.55
N HIS A 106 8.77 -11.91 -10.65
CA HIS A 106 9.74 -12.96 -10.37
C HIS A 106 9.83 -13.31 -8.89
N ASN A 107 9.60 -12.32 -8.01
CA ASN A 107 9.73 -12.45 -6.55
C ASN A 107 8.40 -12.66 -5.82
N PHE A 108 7.33 -13.00 -6.55
CA PHE A 108 6.05 -13.37 -5.96
C PHE A 108 5.61 -14.72 -6.52
N PRO A 109 5.33 -15.73 -5.67
CA PRO A 109 5.02 -17.09 -6.13
C PRO A 109 3.59 -17.24 -6.68
N GLY A 110 2.71 -16.24 -6.47
CA GLY A 110 1.36 -16.24 -7.01
C GLY A 110 1.25 -15.49 -8.35
N THR A 111 0.03 -15.07 -8.67
CA THR A 111 -0.24 -14.27 -9.86
C THR A 111 0.03 -12.78 -9.58
N CYS A 112 0.98 -12.21 -10.32
CA CYS A 112 1.34 -10.80 -10.28
C CYS A 112 1.18 -10.16 -11.66
N PHE A 113 0.41 -9.07 -11.74
CA PHE A 113 0.19 -8.33 -12.97
C PHE A 113 -0.05 -6.84 -12.72
N ILE A 114 0.23 -6.03 -13.75
CA ILE A 114 -0.04 -4.58 -13.73
C ILE A 114 -1.29 -4.24 -14.54
N VAL A 115 -2.07 -3.28 -14.02
CA VAL A 115 -3.25 -2.69 -14.64
C VAL A 115 -3.10 -1.16 -14.66
N PRO A 116 -3.39 -0.50 -15.79
CA PRO A 116 -3.59 0.95 -15.79
C PRO A 116 -4.96 1.32 -15.20
N GLU A 117 -4.99 2.39 -14.42
CA GLU A 117 -6.21 2.89 -13.77
C GLU A 117 -6.47 4.32 -14.22
N TRP A 118 -7.64 4.56 -14.81
CA TRP A 118 -8.10 5.90 -15.11
C TRP A 118 -8.65 6.57 -13.86
N LEU A 119 -8.36 7.86 -13.75
CA LEU A 119 -8.79 8.73 -12.66
C LEU A 119 -9.44 9.97 -13.27
N ARG A 120 -10.62 10.35 -12.77
CA ARG A 120 -11.33 11.56 -13.21
C ARG A 120 -11.30 12.58 -12.07
N THR A 121 -10.61 13.70 -12.29
CA THR A 121 -10.49 14.77 -11.28
C THR A 121 -10.78 16.11 -11.94
N GLN A 122 -11.78 16.84 -11.44
CA GLN A 122 -12.15 18.18 -11.93
C GLN A 122 -12.32 18.26 -13.47
N GLY A 123 -12.93 17.22 -14.06
CA GLY A 123 -13.16 17.14 -15.50
C GLY A 123 -11.93 16.77 -16.35
N ARG A 124 -10.77 16.51 -15.74
CA ARG A 124 -9.59 15.98 -16.42
C ARG A 124 -9.44 14.49 -16.16
N ILE A 125 -9.00 13.77 -17.19
CA ILE A 125 -8.65 12.36 -17.08
C ILE A 125 -7.16 12.26 -16.87
N ARG A 126 -6.78 11.49 -15.86
CA ARG A 126 -5.41 11.09 -15.57
C ARG A 126 -5.37 9.57 -15.56
N TYR A 127 -4.16 9.04 -15.56
CA TYR A 127 -3.96 7.61 -15.39
C TYR A 127 -2.94 7.36 -14.27
N GLY A 128 -3.10 6.24 -13.60
CA GLY A 128 -2.13 5.61 -12.72
C GLY A 128 -1.84 4.19 -13.18
N ALA A 129 -0.94 3.53 -12.48
CA ALA A 129 -0.64 2.13 -12.68
C ALA A 129 -0.67 1.42 -11.33
N ARG A 130 -1.21 0.20 -11.30
CA ARG A 130 -1.29 -0.60 -10.08
C ARG A 130 -0.90 -2.04 -10.36
N ILE A 131 0.00 -2.56 -9.55
CA ILE A 131 0.37 -3.96 -9.55
C ILE A 131 -0.50 -4.68 -8.53
N TYR A 132 -1.06 -5.80 -8.95
CA TYR A 132 -1.91 -6.66 -8.14
C TYR A 132 -1.22 -8.00 -7.87
N PHE A 133 -1.48 -8.55 -6.69
CA PHE A 133 -0.94 -9.81 -6.19
C PHE A 133 -2.09 -10.69 -5.69
N PHE A 134 -2.22 -11.87 -6.29
CA PHE A 134 -3.24 -12.88 -5.96
C PHE A 134 -2.62 -14.26 -5.88
N ARG A 135 -3.30 -15.20 -5.22
CA ARG A 135 -2.95 -16.62 -5.41
C ARG A 135 -3.28 -17.04 -6.84
N GLU A 136 -2.60 -18.08 -7.33
CA GLU A 136 -2.72 -18.53 -8.73
C GLU A 136 -4.15 -18.96 -9.07
N ASP A 137 -4.85 -19.58 -8.13
CA ASP A 137 -6.20 -20.11 -8.25
C ASP A 137 -7.32 -19.09 -7.98
N SER A 138 -6.98 -17.91 -7.46
CA SER A 138 -7.95 -16.88 -7.06
C SER A 138 -7.77 -15.55 -7.80
N SER A 139 -6.92 -15.51 -8.82
CA SER A 139 -6.64 -14.28 -9.57
C SER A 139 -7.81 -13.91 -10.50
N PRO A 140 -8.32 -12.66 -10.47
CA PRO A 140 -9.23 -12.16 -11.49
C PRO A 140 -8.51 -11.99 -12.84
N ASP A 141 -9.29 -11.82 -13.90
CA ASP A 141 -8.77 -11.38 -15.19
C ASP A 141 -8.40 -9.88 -15.12
N PRO A 142 -7.16 -9.49 -15.47
CA PRO A 142 -6.77 -8.08 -15.53
C PRO A 142 -7.68 -7.22 -16.42
N GLU A 143 -8.27 -7.78 -17.48
CA GLU A 143 -9.19 -7.05 -18.35
C GLU A 143 -10.53 -6.76 -17.65
N GLU A 144 -10.97 -7.59 -16.70
CA GLU A 144 -12.16 -7.31 -15.87
C GLU A 144 -11.92 -6.06 -15.02
N ILE A 145 -10.76 -5.96 -14.36
CA ILE A 145 -10.41 -4.81 -13.52
C ILE A 145 -10.38 -3.53 -14.37
N ILE A 146 -9.78 -3.58 -15.57
CA ILE A 146 -9.76 -2.45 -16.52
C ILE A 146 -11.18 -2.04 -16.90
N GLN A 147 -12.03 -3.01 -17.26
CA GLN A 147 -13.41 -2.73 -17.66
C GLN A 147 -14.19 -2.07 -16.52
N ARG A 148 -14.09 -2.58 -15.29
CA ARG A 148 -14.74 -2.01 -14.10
C ARG A 148 -14.26 -0.58 -13.80
N ASN A 149 -12.96 -0.32 -13.98
CA ASN A 149 -12.41 1.02 -13.84
C ASN A 149 -13.01 1.99 -14.88
N ILE A 150 -13.05 1.59 -16.15
CA ILE A 150 -13.61 2.39 -17.24
C ILE A 150 -15.10 2.65 -17.02
N GLU A 151 -15.90 1.63 -16.69
CA GLU A 151 -17.34 1.77 -16.40
C GLU A 151 -17.60 2.79 -15.28
N THR A 152 -16.78 2.77 -14.24
CA THR A 152 -16.89 3.72 -13.11
C THR A 152 -16.60 5.14 -13.59
N ILE A 153 -15.54 5.33 -14.38
CA ILE A 153 -15.13 6.64 -14.89
C ILE A 153 -16.17 7.20 -15.88
N MET A 154 -16.75 6.36 -16.73
CA MET A 154 -17.78 6.74 -17.69
C MET A 154 -19.11 7.09 -17.00
N SER A 155 -19.48 6.37 -15.94
CA SER A 155 -20.72 6.61 -15.20
C SER A 155 -20.64 7.71 -14.15
N ASP A 156 -19.46 8.31 -13.94
CA ASP A 156 -19.19 9.34 -12.94
C ASP A 156 -19.62 8.92 -11.51
N LYS A 157 -19.60 7.60 -11.26
CA LYS A 157 -19.92 7.05 -9.95
C LYS A 157 -18.72 7.23 -9.04
N GLN A 158 -18.81 8.24 -8.19
CA GLN A 158 -17.84 8.48 -7.14
C GLN A 158 -17.66 7.19 -6.31
N ASN A 159 -16.42 6.75 -6.14
CA ASN A 159 -15.99 5.60 -5.34
C ASN A 159 -16.37 4.19 -5.82
N GLY A 160 -17.06 4.02 -6.95
CA GLY A 160 -17.51 2.69 -7.40
C GLY A 160 -16.36 1.71 -7.67
N PHE A 161 -15.22 2.21 -8.17
CA PHE A 161 -14.05 1.38 -8.43
C PHE A 161 -13.26 1.07 -7.16
N GLU A 162 -13.15 2.02 -6.22
CA GLU A 162 -12.53 1.78 -4.91
C GLU A 162 -13.29 0.70 -4.13
N GLN A 163 -14.63 0.71 -4.19
CA GLN A 163 -15.45 -0.35 -3.61
C GLN A 163 -15.14 -1.72 -4.21
N TYR A 164 -15.07 -1.79 -5.54
CA TYR A 164 -14.70 -3.00 -6.25
C TYR A 164 -13.31 -3.49 -5.84
N GLN A 165 -12.30 -2.60 -5.77
CA GLN A 165 -10.95 -2.92 -5.33
C GLN A 165 -10.91 -3.45 -3.90
N GLY A 166 -11.65 -2.84 -2.98
CA GLY A 166 -11.74 -3.30 -1.58
C GLY A 166 -12.30 -4.72 -1.48
N ARG A 167 -13.39 -5.00 -2.20
CA ARG A 167 -13.98 -6.35 -2.24
C ARG A 167 -13.03 -7.36 -2.88
N LEU A 168 -12.37 -6.96 -3.96
CA LEU A 168 -11.40 -7.78 -4.67
C LEU A 168 -10.22 -8.22 -3.77
N HIS A 169 -9.80 -7.36 -2.84
CA HIS A 169 -8.76 -7.68 -1.87
C HIS A 169 -9.25 -8.41 -0.61
N GLY A 170 -10.57 -8.55 -0.46
CA GLY A 170 -11.20 -9.22 0.68
C GLY A 170 -11.27 -8.36 1.94
N TYR A 171 -11.38 -7.03 1.80
CA TYR A 171 -11.67 -6.17 2.95
C TYR A 171 -13.12 -6.38 3.42
N PRO A 172 -13.40 -6.22 4.73
CA PRO A 172 -14.76 -6.21 5.25
C PRO A 172 -15.59 -5.05 4.69
N ASP A 173 -16.91 -5.22 4.60
CA ASP A 173 -17.81 -4.16 4.13
C ASP A 173 -17.69 -2.88 4.99
N CYS A 174 -17.39 -3.01 6.29
CA CYS A 174 -17.15 -1.84 7.16
C CYS A 174 -15.92 -1.01 6.78
N CYS A 175 -14.99 -1.55 6.00
CA CYS A 175 -13.84 -0.83 5.46
C CYS A 175 -14.13 -0.21 4.08
N ILE A 176 -15.14 -0.72 3.39
CA ILE A 176 -15.43 -0.42 1.98
C ILE A 176 -16.60 0.54 1.85
N ASP A 177 -17.73 0.19 2.48
CA ASP A 177 -19.00 0.88 2.32
C ASP A 177 -19.06 2.12 3.20
N TYR A 178 -18.40 2.12 4.36
CA TYR A 178 -18.39 3.26 5.28
C TYR A 178 -17.89 4.55 4.60
N PHE A 179 -16.76 4.46 3.92
CA PHE A 179 -16.15 5.59 3.21
C PHE A 179 -16.90 5.97 1.93
N SER A 180 -17.37 4.95 1.21
CA SER A 180 -17.98 5.15 -0.10
C SER A 180 -19.38 5.75 -0.01
N SER A 181 -20.07 5.53 1.11
CA SER A 181 -21.42 6.03 1.37
C SER A 181 -21.44 7.33 2.19
N TYR A 182 -20.29 7.81 2.66
CA TYR A 182 -20.19 8.96 3.53
C TYR A 182 -20.55 10.27 2.81
N ASP A 183 -21.46 11.06 3.40
CA ASP A 183 -21.75 12.40 2.91
C ASP A 183 -20.64 13.36 3.33
N ARG A 184 -19.77 13.71 2.37
CA ARG A 184 -18.65 14.65 2.58
C ARG A 184 -19.07 16.08 2.95
N ARG A 185 -20.38 16.36 3.09
CA ARG A 185 -20.92 17.59 3.67
C ARG A 185 -21.02 17.55 5.19
N GLN A 186 -20.76 16.42 5.84
CA GLN A 186 -20.71 16.31 7.30
C GLN A 186 -19.46 16.98 7.88
N ASP A 187 -19.51 17.34 9.17
CA ASP A 187 -18.50 18.15 9.85
C ASP A 187 -17.15 17.45 10.06
N VAL A 188 -17.12 16.10 10.07
CA VAL A 188 -15.91 15.30 10.29
C VAL A 188 -15.69 14.41 9.07
N ALA A 189 -14.48 14.39 8.50
CA ALA A 189 -14.16 13.48 7.41
C ALA A 189 -14.11 12.03 7.93
N PRO A 190 -14.58 11.01 7.18
CA PRO A 190 -14.60 9.64 7.66
C PRO A 190 -13.20 9.10 7.96
N GLU A 191 -12.16 9.65 7.32
CA GLU A 191 -10.75 9.31 7.59
C GLU A 191 -10.32 9.76 8.99
N LEU A 192 -10.79 10.92 9.46
CA LEU A 192 -10.52 11.41 10.82
C LEU A 192 -11.28 10.57 11.85
N ASP A 193 -12.54 10.28 11.57
CA ASP A 193 -13.39 9.48 12.45
C ASP A 193 -12.80 8.07 12.67
N ALA A 194 -12.29 7.43 11.61
CA ALA A 194 -11.60 6.13 11.70
C ALA A 194 -10.39 6.12 12.65
N ILE A 195 -9.67 7.24 12.77
CA ILE A 195 -8.45 7.36 13.58
C ILE A 195 -8.76 7.80 15.01
N GLU A 196 -9.88 8.49 15.25
CA GLU A 196 -10.25 9.05 16.56
C GLU A 196 -10.00 8.10 17.76
N PRO A 197 -10.32 6.80 17.70
CA PRO A 197 -10.04 5.87 18.80
C PRO A 197 -8.56 5.70 19.18
N LEU A 198 -7.63 6.10 18.30
CA LEU A 198 -6.19 5.91 18.45
C LEU A 198 -5.45 7.20 18.77
N THR A 199 -6.09 8.37 18.76
CA THR A 199 -5.38 9.67 18.81
C THR A 199 -4.56 9.87 20.07
N ASP A 200 -4.98 9.29 21.20
CA ASP A 200 -4.27 9.40 22.48
C ASP A 200 -2.91 8.68 22.46
N ALA A 201 -2.74 7.69 21.58
CA ALA A 201 -1.48 6.98 21.37
C ALA A 201 -0.59 7.64 20.31
N ILE A 202 -1.02 8.75 19.69
CA ILE A 202 -0.29 9.43 18.62
C ILE A 202 0.42 10.67 19.17
N ASN A 203 1.74 10.67 19.12
CA ASN A 203 2.55 11.82 19.52
C ASN A 203 2.67 12.83 18.37
N ASP A 204 1.66 13.70 18.28
CA ASP A 204 1.54 14.70 17.22
C ASP A 204 2.69 15.72 17.17
N ASP A 205 3.25 16.05 18.33
CA ASP A 205 4.36 16.99 18.44
C ASP A 205 5.65 16.40 17.85
N ALA A 206 5.92 15.12 18.12
CA ALA A 206 7.05 14.42 17.52
C ALA A 206 6.88 14.31 16.00
N ILE A 207 5.68 14.00 15.51
CA ILE A 207 5.34 13.86 14.08
C ILE A 207 5.54 15.17 13.29
N ARG A 208 5.46 16.33 13.94
CA ARG A 208 5.67 17.66 13.32
C ARG A 208 7.14 18.10 13.32
N GLY A 209 8.04 17.35 13.96
CA GLY A 209 9.46 17.65 14.01
C GLY A 209 10.18 17.52 12.66
N ASP A 210 11.28 18.24 12.48
CA ASP A 210 12.08 18.25 11.25
C ASP A 210 12.91 16.95 11.03
N SER A 211 12.91 16.03 12.01
CA SER A 211 13.80 14.85 12.07
C SER A 211 13.09 13.50 11.89
N ASN A 212 11.90 13.49 11.28
CA ASN A 212 11.07 12.27 11.15
C ASN A 212 11.77 11.07 10.51
N ALA A 213 12.75 11.29 9.63
CA ALA A 213 13.46 10.20 8.94
C ALA A 213 14.53 9.50 9.81
N SER A 214 14.93 10.10 10.94
CA SER A 214 15.92 9.53 11.88
C SER A 214 15.31 9.01 13.18
N THR A 215 14.07 9.40 13.47
CA THR A 215 13.30 8.98 14.66
C THR A 215 12.64 7.62 14.42
N SER A 216 12.62 6.77 15.45
CA SER A 216 11.90 5.48 15.39
C SER A 216 10.40 5.72 15.32
N ILE A 217 9.67 4.94 14.51
CA ILE A 217 8.22 5.01 14.44
C ILE A 217 7.54 4.76 15.78
N GLU A 218 8.18 3.97 16.65
CA GLU A 218 7.71 3.70 18.01
C GLU A 218 7.58 4.97 18.85
N GLU A 219 8.44 5.97 18.67
CA GLU A 219 8.39 7.23 19.41
C GLU A 219 7.15 8.09 19.04
N PHE A 220 6.56 7.84 17.86
CA PHE A 220 5.35 8.52 17.42
C PHE A 220 4.06 7.81 17.85
N PHE A 221 4.15 6.51 18.15
CA PHE A 221 3.01 5.62 18.35
C PHE A 221 3.24 4.70 19.57
N ASP A 222 3.78 5.28 20.64
CA ASP A 222 4.04 4.55 21.88
C ASP A 222 2.72 4.05 22.50
N GLY A 223 2.71 2.81 23.00
CA GLY A 223 1.51 2.20 23.59
C GLY A 223 0.35 1.92 22.62
N ILE A 224 0.49 2.12 21.30
CA ILE A 224 -0.62 1.98 20.35
C ILE A 224 -1.30 0.60 20.36
N PHE A 225 -0.56 -0.47 20.70
CA PHE A 225 -1.10 -1.83 20.80
C PHE A 225 -1.98 -2.06 22.05
N GLU A 226 -2.03 -1.12 22.99
CA GLU A 226 -3.02 -1.12 24.08
C GLU A 226 -4.44 -0.84 23.57
N TYR A 227 -4.55 -0.27 22.36
CA TYR A 227 -5.82 0.04 21.69
C TYR A 227 -6.19 -1.08 20.72
N PRO A 228 -7.31 -1.80 20.93
CA PRO A 228 -7.70 -2.91 20.06
C PRO A 228 -7.98 -2.49 18.61
N ASP A 229 -8.32 -1.22 18.37
CA ASP A 229 -8.60 -0.70 17.03
C ASP A 229 -7.35 -0.64 16.12
N THR A 230 -6.14 -0.69 16.69
CA THR A 230 -4.87 -0.77 15.97
C THR A 230 -4.85 -1.92 14.97
N TYR A 231 -5.35 -3.09 15.37
CA TYR A 231 -5.39 -4.28 14.52
C TYR A 231 -6.31 -4.11 13.31
N ALA A 232 -7.32 -3.24 13.37
CA ALA A 232 -8.21 -2.99 12.22
C ALA A 232 -7.49 -2.30 11.05
N PHE A 233 -6.30 -1.71 11.29
CA PHE A 233 -5.43 -1.11 10.27
C PHE A 233 -4.38 -2.10 9.75
N PHE A 234 -4.81 -3.28 9.32
CA PHE A 234 -3.91 -4.34 8.83
C PHE A 234 -3.35 -4.09 7.42
N ALA A 235 -3.76 -3.00 6.73
CA ALA A 235 -3.26 -2.61 5.42
C ALA A 235 -3.49 -1.11 5.13
N ARG A 236 -2.80 -0.56 4.11
CA ARG A 236 -2.70 0.89 3.84
C ARG A 236 -3.76 1.50 2.90
N GLU A 237 -4.66 0.69 2.36
CA GLU A 237 -5.55 1.14 1.27
C GLU A 237 -6.94 1.55 1.73
N PHE A 238 -7.46 0.91 2.77
CA PHE A 238 -8.82 1.14 3.26
C PHE A 238 -8.79 1.42 4.75
N TYR A 239 -9.74 2.24 5.17
CA TYR A 239 -9.92 2.65 6.55
C TYR A 239 -11.06 1.85 7.18
N PRO A 240 -10.89 1.33 8.40
CA PRO A 240 -11.98 0.68 9.11
C PRO A 240 -12.95 1.73 9.65
N GLN A 241 -14.26 1.44 9.60
CA GLN A 241 -15.22 2.13 10.47
C GLN A 241 -14.79 1.97 11.94
N PRO A 242 -14.90 3.03 12.78
CA PRO A 242 -14.60 2.94 14.21
C PRO A 242 -15.32 1.80 14.90
N GLY A 243 -14.59 1.04 15.72
CA GLY A 243 -15.15 -0.10 16.47
C GLY A 243 -15.56 -1.28 15.59
N CYS A 244 -15.13 -1.36 14.32
CA CYS A 244 -15.47 -2.50 13.47
C CYS A 244 -14.81 -3.80 13.94
N ASN A 245 -15.59 -4.65 14.61
CA ASN A 245 -15.12 -5.94 15.10
C ASN A 245 -14.65 -6.89 13.99
N GLN A 246 -15.26 -6.83 12.79
CA GLN A 246 -14.86 -7.70 11.68
C GLN A 246 -13.46 -7.35 11.16
N ALA A 247 -13.18 -6.06 10.94
CA ALA A 247 -11.86 -5.58 10.56
C ALA A 247 -10.82 -5.90 11.64
N ARG A 248 -11.18 -5.72 12.91
CA ARG A 248 -10.32 -6.06 14.04
C ARG A 248 -9.98 -7.55 14.10
N GLN A 249 -10.97 -8.42 13.97
CA GLN A 249 -10.75 -9.88 14.01
C GLN A 249 -9.88 -10.36 12.85
N GLN A 250 -10.13 -9.85 11.64
CA GLN A 250 -9.28 -10.15 10.49
C GLN A 250 -7.85 -9.63 10.70
N GLY A 251 -7.72 -8.43 11.25
CA GLY A 251 -6.44 -7.84 11.58
C GLY A 251 -5.63 -8.60 12.63
N ILE A 252 -6.29 -9.11 13.67
CA ILE A 252 -5.66 -10.00 14.68
C ILE A 252 -5.19 -11.29 14.02
N SER A 253 -6.02 -11.91 13.16
CA SER A 253 -5.65 -13.11 12.42
C SER A 253 -4.40 -12.89 11.55
N ILE A 254 -4.32 -11.74 10.87
CA ILE A 254 -3.14 -11.34 10.09
C ILE A 254 -1.94 -11.07 11.00
N TYR A 255 -2.14 -10.41 12.13
CA TYR A 255 -1.07 -10.14 13.10
C TYR A 255 -0.47 -11.44 13.62
N ASP A 256 -1.29 -12.37 14.11
CA ASP A 256 -0.87 -13.67 14.64
C ASP A 256 -0.13 -14.48 13.57
N LEU A 257 -0.66 -14.50 12.34
CA LEU A 257 -0.02 -15.16 11.19
C LEU A 257 1.39 -14.60 10.91
N LEU A 258 1.53 -13.27 10.92
CA LEU A 258 2.81 -12.63 10.65
C LEU A 258 3.78 -12.82 11.82
N TYR A 259 3.28 -12.76 13.06
CA TYR A 259 4.03 -12.97 14.29
C TYR A 259 4.63 -14.37 14.36
N ASP A 260 3.87 -15.40 13.95
CA ASP A 260 4.36 -16.78 13.88
C ASP A 260 5.51 -16.96 12.88
N ARG A 261 5.68 -16.01 11.94
CA ARG A 261 6.65 -16.11 10.85
C ARG A 261 7.83 -15.15 10.95
N TYR A 262 7.63 -13.96 11.50
CA TYR A 262 8.58 -12.85 11.45
C TYR A 262 8.82 -12.27 12.84
N PRO A 263 9.95 -11.57 13.06
CA PRO A 263 10.23 -10.94 14.35
C PRO A 263 9.11 -10.00 14.77
N GLU A 264 8.74 -10.04 16.06
CA GLU A 264 7.69 -9.20 16.64
C GLU A 264 7.86 -7.73 16.29
N THR A 265 9.08 -7.20 16.40
CA THR A 265 9.41 -5.81 16.08
C THR A 265 9.04 -5.44 14.64
N LEU A 266 9.25 -6.36 13.68
CA LEU A 266 8.90 -6.12 12.28
C LEU A 266 7.38 -6.08 12.08
N VAL A 267 6.66 -7.00 12.72
CA VAL A 267 5.20 -7.06 12.65
C VAL A 267 4.58 -5.83 13.31
N ASN A 268 5.09 -5.44 14.48
CA ASN A 268 4.64 -4.24 15.18
C ASN A 268 4.84 -2.98 14.33
N ASP A 269 6.01 -2.83 13.70
CA ASP A 269 6.28 -1.67 12.85
C ASP A 269 5.44 -1.67 11.56
N PHE A 270 5.06 -2.83 11.04
CA PHE A 270 4.11 -2.92 9.93
C PHE A 270 2.74 -2.33 10.30
N PHE A 271 2.18 -2.71 11.44
CA PHE A 271 0.91 -2.17 11.91
C PHE A 271 1.00 -0.69 12.26
N ARG A 272 2.10 -0.25 12.92
CA ARG A 272 2.35 1.18 13.16
C ARG A 272 2.36 1.95 11.84
N ILE A 273 3.10 1.51 10.83
CA ILE A 273 3.16 2.17 9.51
C ILE A 273 1.77 2.27 8.87
N ASN A 274 0.95 1.23 8.98
CA ASN A 274 -0.41 1.26 8.42
C ASN A 274 -1.30 2.28 9.13
N VAL A 275 -1.26 2.34 10.47
CA VAL A 275 -1.97 3.37 11.23
C VAL A 275 -1.43 4.76 10.90
N SER A 276 -0.11 4.96 10.89
CA SER A 276 0.51 6.25 10.55
C SER A 276 0.14 6.73 9.16
N TRP A 277 0.08 5.82 8.20
CA TRP A 277 -0.33 6.11 6.83
C TRP A 277 -1.76 6.63 6.80
N SER A 278 -2.69 5.91 7.42
CA SER A 278 -4.10 6.30 7.53
C SER A 278 -4.25 7.62 8.28
N TYR A 279 -3.49 7.83 9.35
CA TYR A 279 -3.47 9.08 10.10
C TYR A 279 -3.06 10.28 9.22
N ARG A 280 -1.95 10.16 8.49
CA ARG A 280 -1.46 11.24 7.61
C ARG A 280 -2.42 11.54 6.47
N VAL A 281 -3.02 10.52 5.87
CA VAL A 281 -4.02 10.74 4.83
C VAL A 281 -5.27 11.42 5.42
N ALA A 282 -5.68 11.10 6.65
CA ALA A 282 -6.79 11.77 7.33
C ALA A 282 -6.51 13.26 7.60
N GLN A 283 -5.28 13.59 8.01
CA GLN A 283 -4.83 14.98 8.17
C GLN A 283 -4.87 15.77 6.84
N ASN A 284 -4.43 15.14 5.75
CA ASN A 284 -4.37 15.77 4.43
C ASN A 284 -5.77 16.04 3.86
N VAL A 285 -6.72 15.11 4.03
CA VAL A 285 -8.12 15.29 3.57
C VAL A 285 -8.82 16.43 4.30
N SER A 286 -8.42 16.71 5.54
CA SER A 286 -8.98 17.75 6.38
C SER A 286 -8.40 19.15 6.12
N SER A 287 -7.35 19.24 5.29
CA SER A 287 -6.65 20.48 4.97
C SER A 287 -7.02 20.96 3.55
N PRO A 288 -7.85 22.01 3.40
CA PRO A 288 -8.43 22.39 2.10
C PRO A 288 -7.44 22.91 1.03
N ASN A 289 -6.16 23.09 1.38
CA ASN A 289 -5.13 23.63 0.49
C ASN A 289 -4.08 22.60 0.03
N GLU A 290 -4.11 21.38 0.56
CA GLU A 290 -3.14 20.34 0.17
C GLU A 290 -3.83 19.32 -0.73
N SER A 291 -3.26 19.10 -1.91
CA SER A 291 -3.70 17.99 -2.76
C SER A 291 -3.54 16.69 -1.96
N SER A 292 -4.60 15.88 -1.89
CA SER A 292 -4.60 14.49 -1.42
C SER A 292 -3.37 13.77 -1.97
N SER A 293 -2.29 13.81 -1.20
CA SER A 293 -1.00 13.26 -1.58
C SER A 293 -0.68 12.19 -0.56
N ARG A 294 -0.25 11.06 -1.09
CA ARG A 294 0.26 9.96 -0.27
C ARG A 294 1.36 10.49 0.63
N PRO A 295 1.44 10.01 1.89
CA PRO A 295 2.50 10.42 2.78
C PRO A 295 3.87 10.22 2.12
N SER A 296 4.72 11.23 2.20
CA SER A 296 6.07 11.15 1.63
C SER A 296 6.87 10.04 2.31
N PRO A 297 7.71 9.27 1.60
CA PRO A 297 8.57 8.27 2.22
C PRO A 297 9.41 8.87 3.35
N GLY A 298 9.27 8.32 4.57
CA GLY A 298 9.93 8.80 5.80
C GLY A 298 9.20 9.88 6.59
N SER A 299 7.97 10.25 6.21
CA SER A 299 7.22 11.32 6.88
C SER A 299 6.74 11.02 8.31
N PHE A 300 6.91 9.79 8.81
CA PHE A 300 6.46 9.36 10.12
C PHE A 300 7.37 8.26 10.72
N GLY A 301 8.67 8.31 10.41
CA GLY A 301 9.65 7.41 11.00
C GLY A 301 10.65 6.85 10.01
N ARG A 302 11.81 6.48 10.54
CA ARG A 302 12.85 5.77 9.83
C ARG A 302 12.30 4.50 9.17
N GLU A 303 11.46 3.76 9.88
CA GLU A 303 10.87 2.49 9.45
C GLU A 303 10.00 2.65 8.21
N HIS A 304 9.31 3.79 8.06
CA HIS A 304 8.58 4.09 6.84
C HIS A 304 9.50 4.10 5.61
N ILE A 305 10.75 4.58 5.73
CA ILE A 305 11.75 4.48 4.65
C ILE A 305 12.21 3.03 4.49
N LEU A 306 12.59 2.38 5.59
CA LEU A 306 13.14 1.03 5.57
C LEU A 306 12.18 0.05 4.87
N PHE A 307 10.87 0.17 5.08
CA PHE A 307 9.89 -0.75 4.50
C PHE A 307 9.78 -0.71 2.97
N TYR A 308 10.41 0.25 2.30
CA TYR A 308 10.56 0.23 0.84
C TYR A 308 11.64 -0.76 0.38
N LEU A 309 12.56 -1.17 1.24
CA LEU A 309 13.57 -2.16 0.91
C LEU A 309 12.98 -3.56 0.75
N PRO A 310 13.65 -4.45 -0.02
CA PRO A 310 13.29 -5.86 -0.04
C PRO A 310 13.26 -6.45 1.38
N LEU A 311 12.25 -7.26 1.70
CA LEU A 311 12.11 -7.90 3.01
C LEU A 311 13.39 -8.66 3.41
N SER A 312 14.04 -9.35 2.48
CA SER A 312 15.30 -10.07 2.74
C SER A 312 16.44 -9.14 3.17
N SER A 313 16.40 -7.86 2.79
CA SER A 313 17.40 -6.85 3.18
C SER A 313 17.13 -6.30 4.57
N ILE A 314 15.87 -6.32 5.02
CA ILE A 314 15.48 -5.86 6.37
C ILE A 314 16.08 -6.73 7.46
N PHE A 315 16.15 -8.05 7.25
CA PHE A 315 16.73 -8.98 8.22
C PHE A 315 18.25 -8.80 8.43
N ALA A 316 18.94 -8.06 7.55
CA ALA A 316 20.34 -7.70 7.75
C ALA A 316 20.51 -6.46 8.66
N LEU A 317 19.42 -5.83 9.10
CA LEU A 317 19.45 -4.68 9.99
C LEU A 317 19.35 -5.13 11.45
N PRO A 318 20.18 -4.60 12.37
CA PRO A 318 20.20 -5.03 13.77
C PRO A 318 18.84 -5.00 14.48
N LYS A 319 17.96 -4.05 14.11
CA LYS A 319 16.61 -3.93 14.68
C LYS A 319 15.70 -5.13 14.39
N TYR A 320 15.96 -5.82 13.27
CA TYR A 320 15.10 -6.90 12.77
C TYR A 320 15.86 -8.22 12.58
N SER A 321 17.12 -8.28 13.02
CA SER A 321 17.86 -9.54 13.10
C SER A 321 17.44 -10.28 14.36
N ASP A 322 17.24 -11.60 14.26
CA ASP A 322 16.91 -12.51 15.36
C ASP A 322 18.05 -12.66 16.42
N GLU A 323 18.84 -11.62 16.69
CA GLU A 323 19.97 -11.70 17.61
C GLU A 323 19.58 -11.65 19.10
N ASP A 324 18.30 -11.44 19.44
CA ASP A 324 17.84 -11.53 20.82
C ASP A 324 16.63 -12.50 20.96
N GLU A 325 16.84 -13.53 21.79
CA GLU A 325 15.87 -14.41 22.47
C GLU A 325 15.41 -15.72 21.79
N HIS A 326 16.19 -16.79 22.04
CA HIS A 326 15.66 -18.09 22.50
C HIS A 326 16.22 -18.43 23.88
#